data_AF-A0A842KWC9-F1
#
_entry.id   AF-A0A842KWC9-F1
#
_cell.length_a   1.000
_cell.length_b   1.000
_cell.length_c   1.000
_cell.angle_alpha   90.00
_cell.angle_beta   90.00
_cell.angle_gamma   90.00
#
_symmetry.space_group_name_H-M   'P 1'
#
loop_
_entity.id
_entity.type
_entity.pdbx_description
1 polymer ?
#
loop_
_entity_poly.entity_id
_entity_poly.type
_entity_poly.pdbx_seq_one_letter_code
_entity_poly.pdbx_strand_id
1 'polypeptide(L)' 'MSNNVRVLFKDHAILLNCKRRTLVVSDIHLGYEVELIRKGVSVPQRTSVLAHDLTDLGKRLNAKSLYVLGDV' A
#
# COMPACT_ATOMS: atom_id res chain seq x y z
N MET A 1 17.54 -1.91 19.07
CA MET A 1 16.24 -2.03 18.38
C MET A 1 15.94 -3.51 18.23
N SER A 2 14.83 -3.98 18.77
CA SER A 2 14.43 -5.39 18.62
C SER A 2 13.83 -5.58 17.23
N ASN A 3 14.44 -6.43 16.42
CA ASN A 3 13.91 -6.77 15.10
C ASN A 3 12.58 -7.50 15.27
N ASN A 4 11.51 -6.97 14.69
CA ASN A 4 10.24 -7.70 14.63
C ASN A 4 9.49 -7.46 13.31
N VAL A 5 8.66 -8.44 12.98
CA VAL A 5 7.74 -8.43 11.84
C VAL A 5 6.33 -8.49 12.40
N ARG A 6 5.47 -7.55 12.00
CA ARG A 6 4.04 -7.58 12.35
C ARG A 6 3.21 -7.64 11.07
N VAL A 7 2.38 -8.68 10.96
CA VAL A 7 1.38 -8.79 9.89
C VAL A 7 0.14 -7.98 10.29
N LEU A 8 -0.31 -7.10 9.40
CA LEU A 8 -1.48 -6.24 9.58
C LEU A 8 -2.60 -6.75 8.66
N PHE A 9 -3.27 -7.83 9.07
CA PHE A 9 -4.26 -8.52 8.24
C PHE A 9 -5.38 -7.61 7.71
N LYS A 10 -5.86 -6.67 8.52
CA LYS A 10 -6.92 -5.73 8.12
C LYS A 10 -6.47 -4.71 7.08
N ASP A 11 -5.17 -4.38 7.08
CA ASP A 11 -4.59 -3.36 6.22
C ASP A 11 -3.86 -3.98 5.00
N HIS A 12 -3.90 -5.32 4.87
CA HIS A 12 -3.19 -6.07 3.82
C HIS A 12 -1.70 -5.70 3.72
N ALA A 13 -1.05 -5.51 4.88
CA ALA A 13 0.31 -4.98 4.95
C ALA A 13 1.18 -5.70 5.97
N ILE A 14 2.50 -5.51 5.85
CA ILE A 14 3.50 -5.95 6.83
C ILE A 14 4.25 -4.73 7.36
N LEU A 15 4.44 -4.66 8.67
CA LEU A 15 5.30 -3.67 9.31
C LEU A 15 6.61 -4.34 9.75
N LEU A 16 7.72 -3.89 9.17
CA LEU A 16 9.06 -4.31 9.54
C LEU A 16 9.68 -3.28 10.51
N ASN A 17 10.01 -3.71 11.74
CA ASN A 17 10.76 -2.90 12.69
C ASN A 17 12.18 -3.45 12.83
N CYS A 18 12.99 -3.26 11.79
CA CYS A 18 14.41 -3.62 11.80
C CYS A 18 15.25 -2.34 12.04
N LYS A 19 16.04 -1.91 11.04
CA LYS A 19 16.80 -0.64 11.06
C LYS A 19 15.90 0.60 10.98
N ARG A 20 14.81 0.53 10.23
CA ARG A 20 13.85 1.61 9.99
C ARG A 20 12.46 1.02 9.93
N ARG A 21 11.48 1.69 10.55
CA ARG A 21 10.10 1.25 10.54
C ARG A 21 9.55 1.34 9.12
N THR A 22 9.38 0.20 8.46
CA THR A 22 9.05 0.12 7.03
C THR A 22 7.70 -0.54 6.86
N LEU A 23 6.81 0.14 6.15
CA LEU A 23 5.53 -0.42 5.70
C LEU A 23 5.77 -1.16 4.39
N VAL A 24 5.29 -2.39 4.29
CA VAL A 24 5.40 -3.23 3.10
C VAL A 24 3.99 -3.58 2.64
N VAL A 25 3.71 -3.34 1.37
CA VAL A 25 2.44 -3.68 0.68
C VAL A 25 2.77 -4.37 -0.64
N SER A 26 1.81 -5.12 -1.19
CA SER A 26 1.96 -5.85 -2.45
C SER A 26 0.76 -5.63 -3.36
N ASP A 27 0.99 -5.76 -4.68
CA ASP A 27 -0.07 -5.93 -5.69
C ASP A 27 -1.13 -4.81 -5.64
N ILE A 28 -0.68 -3.55 -5.58
CA ILE A 28 -1.56 -2.40 -5.44
C ILE A 28 -2.32 -2.07 -6.74
N HIS A 29 -1.78 -2.46 -7.90
CA HIS A 29 -2.38 -2.27 -9.23
C HIS A 29 -2.95 -0.85 -9.44
N LEU A 30 -2.16 0.19 -9.11
CA LEU A 30 -2.58 1.58 -9.28
C LEU A 30 -2.84 1.87 -10.76
N GLY A 31 -3.96 2.53 -11.02
CA GLY A 31 -4.32 2.96 -12.38
C GLY A 31 -4.85 1.84 -13.28
N TYR A 32 -5.05 0.61 -12.77
CA TYR A 32 -5.72 -0.45 -13.53
C TYR A 32 -7.12 -0.01 -14.02
N GLU A 33 -7.81 0.82 -13.23
CA GLU A 33 -9.09 1.40 -13.66
C GLU A 33 -8.96 2.29 -14.90
N VAL A 34 -7.83 2.96 -15.10
CA VAL A 34 -7.60 3.83 -16.27
C VAL A 34 -7.52 2.97 -17.53
N GLU A 35 -6.89 1.81 -17.44
CA GLU A 35 -6.83 0.86 -18.55
C GLU A 35 -8.20 0.28 -18.88
N LEU A 36 -8.99 -0.09 -17.88
CA LEU A 36 -10.37 -0.56 -18.06
C LEU A 36 -11.25 0.52 -18.70
N ILE A 37 -11.16 1.77 -18.23
CA ILE A 37 -11.87 2.92 -18.81
C ILE A 37 -11.48 3.11 -20.27
N ARG A 38 -10.19 2.99 -20.62
CA ARG A 38 -9.72 3.06 -22.01
C ARG A 38 -10.29 1.95 -22.89
N LYS A 39 -10.60 0.80 -22.31
CA LYS A 39 -11.26 -0.33 -22.99
C LYS A 39 -12.79 -0.22 -23.01
N GLY A 40 -13.35 0.91 -22.57
CA GLY A 40 -14.79 1.16 -22.54
C GLY A 40 -15.52 0.57 -21.33
N VAL A 41 -14.78 0.05 -20.34
CA VAL A 41 -15.35 -0.48 -19.10
C VAL A 41 -15.39 0.64 -18.06
N SER A 42 -16.59 1.07 -17.66
CA SER A 42 -16.76 2.07 -16.61
C SER A 42 -16.54 1.43 -15.24
N VAL A 43 -15.55 1.91 -14.51
CA VAL A 43 -15.25 1.52 -13.13
C VAL A 43 -14.98 2.76 -12.27
N PRO A 44 -15.29 2.73 -10.96
CA PRO A 44 -14.98 3.84 -10.07
C PRO A 44 -13.48 4.08 -9.97
N GLN A 45 -13.09 5.36 -9.86
CA GLN A 45 -11.70 5.72 -9.60
C GLN A 45 -11.31 5.31 -8.17
N ARG A 46 -10.34 4.40 -8.04
CA ARG A 46 -9.91 3.84 -6.75
C ARG A 46 -8.49 4.26 -6.38
N THR A 47 -7.68 4.66 -7.36
CA THR A 47 -6.28 5.05 -7.20
C THR A 47 -6.07 6.15 -6.17
N SER A 48 -6.87 7.22 -6.22
CA SER A 48 -6.75 8.32 -5.26
C SER A 48 -7.10 7.89 -3.83
N VAL A 49 -8.11 7.04 -3.68
CA VAL A 49 -8.54 6.47 -2.39
C VAL A 49 -7.44 5.57 -1.83
N LEU A 50 -6.89 4.67 -2.64
CA LEU A 50 -5.82 3.76 -2.22
C LEU A 50 -4.56 4.52 -1.81
N ALA A 51 -4.16 5.53 -2.59
CA ALA A 51 -3.01 6.37 -2.26
C ALA A 51 -3.21 7.13 -0.93
N HIS A 52 -4.42 7.62 -0.68
CA HIS A 52 -4.78 8.26 0.57
C HIS A 52 -4.72 7.27 1.76
N ASP A 53 -5.34 6.10 1.62
CA ASP A 53 -5.38 5.07 2.66
C ASP A 53 -3.98 4.57 3.03
N LEU A 54 -3.11 4.33 2.04
CA LEU A 54 -1.72 3.94 2.26
C LEU A 54 -0.90 5.03 2.96
N THR A 55 -1.12 6.28 2.58
CA THR A 55 -0.47 7.44 3.22
C THR A 55 -0.88 7.55 4.68
N ASP A 56 -2.17 7.40 4.98
CA ASP A 56 -2.70 7.48 6.34
C ASP A 56 -2.33 6.27 7.18
N LEU A 57 -2.26 5.06 6.59
CA LEU A 57 -1.68 3.90 7.23
C LEU A 57 -0.21 4.14 7.61
N GLY A 58 0.58 4.70 6.70
CA GLY A 58 1.97 5.07 6.95
C GLY A 58 2.11 6.04 8.14
N LYS A 59 1.26 7.07 8.20
CA LYS A 59 1.21 8.02 9.33
C LYS A 59 0.82 7.34 10.63
N ARG A 60 -0.28 6.57 10.66
CA ARG A 60 -0.79 5.85 11.85
C ARG A 60 0.27 4.93 12.45
N LEU A 61 1.03 4.24 11.60
CA LEU A 61 2.09 3.33 12.02
C LEU A 61 3.42 4.03 12.29
N ASN A 62 3.55 5.32 11.97
CA ASN A 62 4.82 6.06 11.99
C ASN A 62 5.90 5.38 11.13
N ALA A 63 5.50 4.83 9.98
CA ALA A 63 6.42 4.27 9.00
C ALA A 63 7.29 5.38 8.39
N LYS A 64 8.58 5.08 8.22
CA LYS A 64 9.59 6.01 7.71
C LYS A 64 10.07 5.64 6.31
N SER A 65 9.59 4.52 5.79
CA SER A 65 9.87 3.96 4.47
C SER A 65 8.65 3.13 4.04
N LEU A 66 8.39 3.10 2.73
CA LEU A 66 7.38 2.26 2.09
C LEU A 66 8.09 1.37 1.07
N TYR A 67 7.88 0.06 1.15
CA TYR A 67 8.22 -0.87 0.09
C TYR A 67 6.94 -1.35 -0.56
N VAL A 68 6.85 -1.20 -1.88
CA VAL A 68 5.81 -1.78 -2.70
C VAL A 68 6.42 -2.96 -3.44
N LEU A 69 5.84 -4.14 -3.25
CA LEU A 69 6.25 -5.38 -3.90
C LEU A 69 5.24 -5.74 -4.99
N GLY A 70 5.70 -6.43 -6.04
CA GLY A 70 4.85 -6.78 -7.18
C GLY A 70 4.51 -5.58 -8.04
N ASP A 71 3.32 -5.62 -8.66
CA ASP A 71 2.89 -4.63 -9.64
C ASP A 71 2.38 -3.36 -8.95
N VAL A 72 2.94 -2.23 -9.40
CA VAL A 72 2.65 -0.87 -8.93
C VAL A 72 1.61 -0.23 -9.80
#